data_AF-I8I4P6-F1
#
_entry.id   AF-I8I4P6-F1
#
_cell.length_a   1.000
_cell.length_b   1.000
_cell.length_c   1.000
_cell.angle_alpha   90.00
_cell.angle_beta   90.00
_cell.angle_gamma   90.00
#
_symmetry.space_group_name_H-M   'P 1'
#
loop_
_entity.id
_entity.type
_entity.pdbx_description
1 polymer ?
#
loop_
_entity_poly.entity_id
_entity_poly.type
_entity_poly.pdbx_seq_one_letter_code
_entity_poly.pdbx_strand_id
1 'polypeptide(L)'
;MLFAVMLVTACSSRTPMTAAAATQPPAPSTAPQTTTPTMPSADSRQDVELYKTGIKQGCVNQGIQRGDAPAGIAAFCGCIADTFNRSLSPAQWQAASDAAKAMNSAEEAKVFAPYMAQAKGCKKPK
;
A
#
# COMPACT_ATOMS: atom_id res chain seq x y z
N MET A 1 -38.47 29.74 25.45
CA MET A 1 -39.24 29.48 24.22
C MET A 1 -39.31 27.97 24.06
N LEU A 2 -40.31 27.29 24.64
CA LEU A 2 -41.66 26.96 24.11
C LEU A 2 -41.69 25.74 23.16
N PHE A 3 -42.24 24.63 23.69
CA PHE A 3 -43.12 23.57 23.12
C PHE A 3 -42.90 23.08 21.67
N ALA A 4 -42.62 21.79 21.39
CA ALA A 4 -43.41 20.54 21.53
C ALA A 4 -44.42 20.24 20.38
N VAL A 5 -44.58 18.93 20.11
CA VAL A 5 -45.70 18.23 19.41
C VAL A 5 -45.63 18.30 17.85
N MET A 6 -45.69 17.22 17.05
CA MET A 6 -46.73 16.18 16.95
C MET A 6 -46.25 14.92 16.22
N LEU A 7 -46.65 13.76 16.76
CA LEU A 7 -46.82 12.49 16.03
C LEU A 7 -47.93 12.63 14.98
N VAL A 8 -47.80 11.94 13.83
CA VAL A 8 -48.96 11.32 13.14
C VAL A 8 -48.55 9.95 12.62
N THR A 9 -49.18 8.93 13.20
CA THR A 9 -49.29 7.57 12.68
C THR A 9 -50.41 7.53 11.64
N ALA A 10 -50.17 6.93 10.47
CA ALA A 10 -51.25 6.43 9.62
C ALA A 10 -50.77 5.25 8.75
N CYS A 11 -51.34 4.07 9.02
CA CYS A 11 -51.36 2.91 8.15
C CYS A 11 -51.98 3.25 6.79
N SER A 12 -51.52 2.62 5.70
CA SER A 12 -52.39 1.84 4.80
C SER A 12 -51.63 1.21 3.63
N SER A 13 -51.89 -0.08 3.48
CA SER A 13 -51.51 -1.04 2.45
C SER A 13 -51.91 -0.61 1.04
N ARG A 14 -51.07 -0.88 0.03
CA ARG A 14 -51.48 -1.40 -1.30
C ARG A 14 -50.27 -1.63 -2.21
N THR A 15 -49.99 -2.90 -2.51
CA THR A 15 -49.44 -3.32 -3.82
C THR A 15 -50.56 -3.23 -4.86
N PRO A 16 -50.24 -2.93 -6.13
CA PRO A 16 -50.05 -4.02 -7.08
C PRO A 16 -48.85 -3.84 -8.01
N MET A 17 -48.37 -4.98 -8.50
CA MET A 17 -47.39 -5.10 -9.57
C MET A 17 -47.87 -4.38 -10.84
N THR A 18 -46.96 -3.67 -11.51
CA THR A 18 -47.07 -3.38 -12.94
C THR A 18 -45.67 -3.51 -13.54
N ALA A 19 -45.53 -4.47 -14.45
CA ALA A 19 -44.31 -4.74 -15.17
C ALA A 19 -43.95 -3.55 -16.06
N ALA A 20 -42.75 -3.00 -15.88
CA ALA A 20 -42.07 -2.19 -16.88
C ALA A 20 -40.72 -2.85 -17.14
N ALA A 21 -40.58 -3.44 -18.32
CA ALA A 21 -39.33 -3.98 -18.82
C ALA A 21 -38.32 -2.83 -18.96
N ALA A 22 -37.44 -2.68 -17.98
CA ALA A 22 -36.27 -1.83 -18.08
C ALA A 22 -35.17 -2.63 -18.78
N THR A 23 -34.90 -2.27 -20.03
CA THR A 23 -33.75 -2.71 -20.80
C THR A 23 -32.47 -2.26 -20.07
N GLN A 24 -31.92 -3.10 -19.19
CA GLN A 24 -30.59 -2.87 -18.63
C GLN A 24 -29.55 -3.05 -19.74
N PRO A 25 -28.60 -2.11 -19.94
CA PRO A 25 -27.43 -2.39 -20.75
C PRO A 25 -26.61 -3.52 -20.08
N PRO A 26 -25.97 -4.41 -20.87
CA PRO A 26 -25.20 -5.51 -20.31
C PRO A 26 -24.03 -4.96 -19.48
N ALA A 27 -23.84 -5.54 -18.28
CA ALA A 27 -22.69 -5.29 -17.43
C ALA A 27 -21.37 -5.51 -18.21
N PRO A 28 -20.32 -4.71 -17.96
CA PRO A 28 -19.02 -4.95 -18.58
C PRO A 28 -18.51 -6.33 -18.14
N SER A 29 -18.43 -7.26 -19.10
CA SER A 29 -17.80 -8.57 -18.92
C SER A 29 -16.37 -8.37 -18.46
N THR A 30 -16.08 -8.77 -17.23
CA THR A 30 -14.73 -8.85 -16.70
C THR A 30 -14.02 -10.00 -17.43
N ALA A 31 -13.33 -9.67 -18.51
CA ALA A 31 -12.39 -10.60 -19.13
C ALA A 31 -11.25 -10.89 -18.11
N PRO A 32 -10.80 -12.14 -17.98
CA PRO A 32 -9.65 -12.46 -17.15
C PRO A 32 -8.40 -11.78 -17.76
N GLN A 33 -7.82 -10.84 -17.02
CA GLN A 33 -6.61 -10.16 -17.43
C GLN A 33 -5.47 -11.17 -17.51
N THR A 34 -5.09 -11.53 -18.73
CA THR A 34 -3.88 -12.28 -19.03
C THR A 34 -2.70 -11.40 -18.63
N THR A 35 -2.01 -11.77 -17.55
CA THR A 35 -0.84 -11.06 -17.02
C THR A 35 0.34 -11.21 -17.98
N THR A 36 0.35 -10.36 -19.01
CA THR A 36 1.56 -10.10 -19.80
C THR A 36 2.55 -9.38 -18.88
N PRO A 37 3.86 -9.69 -18.88
CA PRO A 37 4.83 -8.96 -18.06
C PRO A 37 4.93 -7.52 -18.57
N THR A 38 4.12 -6.63 -18.01
CA THR A 38 4.10 -5.21 -18.36
C THR A 38 5.36 -4.56 -17.82
N MET A 39 6.18 -3.97 -18.70
CA MET A 39 7.25 -3.08 -18.24
C MET A 39 6.65 -1.97 -17.36
N PRO A 40 7.28 -1.60 -16.23
CA PRO A 40 6.72 -0.61 -15.33
C PRO A 40 6.56 0.74 -16.05
N SER A 41 5.36 1.31 -15.96
CA SER A 41 5.03 2.65 -16.45
C SER A 41 5.93 3.72 -15.80
N ALA A 42 5.95 4.94 -16.36
CA ALA A 42 6.68 6.06 -15.74
C ALA A 42 6.20 6.33 -14.29
N ASP A 43 4.89 6.29 -14.06
CA ASP A 43 4.31 6.45 -12.72
C ASP A 43 4.75 5.33 -11.77
N SER A 44 4.74 4.07 -12.23
CA SER A 44 5.21 2.92 -11.44
C SER A 44 6.69 3.05 -11.05
N ARG A 45 7.53 3.57 -11.96
CA ARG A 45 8.94 3.83 -11.64
C ARG A 45 9.09 4.93 -10.59
N GLN A 46 8.30 6.01 -10.70
CA GLN A 46 8.30 7.09 -9.71
C GLN A 46 7.85 6.59 -8.33
N ASP A 47 6.81 5.76 -8.29
CA ASP A 47 6.31 5.17 -7.05
C ASP A 47 7.34 4.28 -6.36
N VAL A 48 8.10 3.50 -7.13
CA VAL A 48 9.21 2.68 -6.62
C VAL A 48 10.31 3.55 -6.02
N GLU A 49 10.70 4.65 -6.67
CA GLU A 49 11.73 5.55 -6.13
C GLU A 49 11.26 6.30 -4.88
N LEU A 50 9.98 6.71 -4.84
CA LEU A 50 9.37 7.28 -3.64
C LEU A 50 9.35 6.26 -2.50
N TYR A 51 9.00 5.01 -2.80
CA TYR A 51 8.96 3.92 -1.84
C TYR A 51 10.36 3.59 -1.28
N LYS A 52 11.39 3.48 -2.12
CA LYS A 52 12.79 3.33 -1.68
C LYS A 52 13.23 4.43 -0.73
N THR A 53 12.90 5.68 -1.07
CA THR A 53 13.17 6.84 -0.22
C THR A 53 12.44 6.72 1.11
N GLY A 54 11.16 6.31 1.07
CA GLY A 54 10.33 6.05 2.24
C GLY A 54 10.93 5.00 3.19
N ILE A 55 11.44 3.88 2.68
CA ILE A 55 12.10 2.85 3.51
C ILE A 55 13.30 3.42 4.26
N LYS A 56 14.17 4.18 3.56
CA LYS A 56 15.36 4.78 4.18
C LYS A 56 14.96 5.77 5.27
N GLN A 57 14.00 6.66 4.99
CA GLN A 57 13.54 7.66 5.95
C GLN A 57 12.82 7.01 7.14
N GLY A 58 11.99 5.98 6.88
CA GLY A 58 11.33 5.20 7.92
C GLY A 58 12.33 4.54 8.87
N CYS A 59 13.39 3.93 8.33
CA CYS A 59 14.49 3.37 9.12
C CYS A 59 15.16 4.44 10.00
N VAL A 60 15.49 5.61 9.43
CA VAL A 60 16.12 6.71 10.18
C VAL A 60 15.23 7.21 11.30
N ASN A 61 13.96 7.48 10.99
CA ASN A 61 12.99 7.97 11.96
C ASN A 61 12.77 6.98 13.10
N GLN A 62 12.68 5.68 12.80
CA GLN A 62 12.56 4.64 13.81
C GLN A 62 13.79 4.56 14.73
N GLY A 63 15.00 4.69 14.19
CA GLY A 63 16.20 4.73 15.03
C GLY A 63 16.25 5.97 15.91
N ILE A 64 15.90 7.15 15.38
CA ILE A 64 15.80 8.38 16.19
C ILE A 64 14.78 8.22 17.32
N GLN A 65 13.60 7.65 17.04
CA GLN A 65 12.59 7.37 18.07
C GLN A 65 13.07 6.39 19.14
N ARG A 66 14.00 5.50 18.79
CA ARG A 66 14.66 4.55 19.72
C ARG A 66 15.85 5.16 20.46
N GLY A 67 16.24 6.39 20.15
CA GLY A 67 17.36 7.11 20.78
C GLY A 67 18.71 6.96 20.09
N ASP A 68 18.77 6.40 18.88
CA ASP A 68 20.01 6.30 18.11
C ASP A 68 20.49 7.69 17.65
N ALA A 69 21.81 7.91 17.65
CA ALA A 69 22.39 9.18 17.20
C ALA A 69 22.09 9.44 15.70
N PRO A 70 21.60 10.64 15.30
CA PRO A 70 21.14 10.92 13.93
C PRO A 70 22.14 10.58 12.84
N ALA A 71 23.42 10.89 13.03
CA ALA A 71 24.46 10.59 12.06
C ALA A 71 24.74 9.08 11.95
N GLY A 72 24.73 8.36 13.08
CA GLY A 72 24.95 6.92 13.12
C GLY A 72 23.80 6.15 12.45
N ILE A 73 22.56 6.52 12.74
CA ILE A 73 21.39 5.86 12.15
C ILE A 73 21.26 6.18 10.66
N ALA A 74 21.56 7.41 10.23
CA ALA A 74 21.56 7.77 8.81
C ALA A 74 22.57 6.92 8.00
N ALA A 75 23.77 6.71 8.54
CA ALA A 75 24.77 5.85 7.92
C ALA A 75 24.32 4.38 7.87
N PHE A 76 23.75 3.86 8.96
CA PHE A 76 23.23 2.49 9.02
C PHE A 76 22.09 2.26 8.02
N CYS A 77 21.07 3.12 8.03
CA CYS A 77 19.93 3.02 7.12
C CYS A 77 20.33 3.27 5.66
N GLY A 78 21.35 4.11 5.41
CA GLY A 78 21.98 4.24 4.10
C GLY A 78 22.58 2.92 3.62
N CYS A 79 23.39 2.26 4.46
CA CYS A 79 23.97 0.96 4.14
C CYS A 79 22.91 -0.12 3.85
N ILE A 80 21.83 -0.15 4.63
CA ILE A 80 20.71 -1.09 4.40
C ILE A 80 20.05 -0.80 3.05
N ALA A 81 19.73 0.47 2.76
CA ALA A 81 19.12 0.86 1.50
C ALA A 81 20.01 0.49 0.29
N ASP A 82 21.32 0.72 0.38
CA ASP A 82 22.29 0.32 -0.65
C ASP A 82 22.39 -1.20 -0.80
N THR A 83 22.24 -1.95 0.29
CA THR A 83 22.19 -3.42 0.23
C THR A 83 20.96 -3.88 -0.54
N PHE A 84 19.77 -3.36 -0.21
CA PHE A 84 18.56 -3.71 -0.94
C PHE A 84 18.60 -3.25 -2.41
N ASN A 85 19.14 -2.07 -2.70
CA ASN A 85 19.27 -1.60 -4.09
C ASN A 85 20.16 -2.49 -4.95
N ARG A 86 21.17 -3.13 -4.37
CA ARG A 86 22.06 -4.07 -5.07
C ARG A 86 21.48 -5.47 -5.18
N SER A 87 20.63 -5.87 -4.23
CA SER A 87 20.14 -7.24 -4.13
C SER A 87 18.75 -7.46 -4.75
N LEU A 88 17.89 -6.44 -4.75
CA LEU A 88 16.54 -6.54 -5.30
C LEU A 88 16.53 -6.10 -6.77
N SER A 89 15.91 -6.93 -7.60
CA SER A 89 15.58 -6.60 -8.98
C SER A 89 14.49 -5.51 -9.07
N PRO A 90 14.34 -4.82 -10.21
CA PRO A 90 13.25 -3.85 -10.42
C PRO A 90 11.85 -4.44 -10.18
N ALA A 91 11.62 -5.69 -10.57
CA ALA A 91 10.34 -6.37 -10.36
C ALA A 91 10.05 -6.63 -8.87
N GLN A 92 11.08 -6.97 -8.09
CA GLN A 92 10.93 -7.14 -6.64
C GLN A 92 10.65 -5.81 -5.94
N TRP A 93 11.30 -4.74 -6.38
CA TRP A 93 11.01 -3.38 -5.89
C TRP A 93 9.57 -2.97 -6.20
N GLN A 94 9.08 -3.29 -7.40
CA GLN A 94 7.68 -3.05 -7.77
C GLN A 94 6.73 -3.83 -6.86
N ALA A 95 6.96 -5.15 -6.70
CA ALA A 95 6.14 -5.99 -5.85
C ALA A 95 6.09 -5.52 -4.39
N ALA A 96 7.23 -5.07 -3.84
CA ALA A 96 7.29 -4.49 -2.50
C ALA A 96 6.53 -3.15 -2.40
N SER A 97 6.68 -2.28 -3.39
CA SER A 97 5.94 -1.01 -3.46
C SER A 97 4.42 -1.24 -3.51
N ASP A 98 3.96 -2.18 -4.34
CA ASP A 98 2.55 -2.52 -4.48
C ASP A 98 1.98 -3.14 -3.19
N ALA A 99 2.74 -4.04 -2.55
CA ALA A 99 2.37 -4.60 -1.25
C ALA A 99 2.26 -3.52 -0.17
N ALA A 100 3.19 -2.56 -0.13
CA ALA A 100 3.17 -1.45 0.82
C ALA A 100 1.96 -0.53 0.61
N LYS A 101 1.62 -0.20 -0.65
CA LYS A 101 0.41 0.58 -0.98
C LYS A 101 -0.88 -0.14 -0.58
N ALA A 102 -0.89 -1.46 -0.69
CA ALA A 102 -1.99 -2.31 -0.22
C ALA A 102 -2.00 -2.52 1.30
N MET A 103 -1.09 -1.87 2.05
CA MET A 103 -0.89 -2.06 3.49
C MET A 103 -0.64 -3.53 3.89
N ASN A 104 -0.07 -4.31 2.98
CA ASN A 104 0.19 -5.73 3.17
C ASN A 104 1.65 -5.97 3.55
N SER A 105 1.96 -5.69 4.82
CA SER A 105 3.32 -5.80 5.37
C SER A 105 3.86 -7.23 5.34
N ALA A 106 3.01 -8.26 5.29
CA ALA A 106 3.44 -9.64 5.19
C ALA A 106 4.00 -9.96 3.79
N GLU A 107 3.33 -9.50 2.73
CA GLU A 107 3.84 -9.64 1.35
C GLU A 107 5.08 -8.77 1.12
N GLU A 108 5.08 -7.55 1.65
CA GLU A 108 6.25 -6.68 1.63
C GLU A 108 7.45 -7.37 2.30
N ALA A 109 7.27 -7.91 3.50
CA ALA A 109 8.32 -8.59 4.24
C ALA A 109 8.89 -9.81 3.51
N LYS A 110 8.07 -10.56 2.76
CA LYS A 110 8.54 -11.69 1.94
C LYS A 110 9.55 -11.26 0.89
N VAL A 111 9.41 -10.06 0.32
CA VAL A 111 10.36 -9.53 -0.66
C VAL A 111 11.73 -9.28 -0.02
N PHE A 112 11.78 -8.72 1.18
CA PHE A 112 13.04 -8.34 1.83
C PHE A 112 13.67 -9.46 2.67
N ALA A 113 12.88 -10.40 3.20
CA ALA A 113 13.35 -11.44 4.12
C ALA A 113 14.59 -12.21 3.63
N PRO A 114 14.72 -12.61 2.35
CA PRO A 114 15.91 -13.31 1.85
C PRO A 114 17.19 -12.48 1.93
N TYR A 115 17.07 -11.16 1.95
CA TYR A 115 18.18 -10.20 1.87
C TYR A 115 18.57 -9.62 3.23
N MET A 116 17.78 -9.89 4.28
CA MET A 116 18.06 -9.41 5.64
C MET A 116 19.40 -9.91 6.19
N ALA A 117 19.87 -11.08 5.75
CA ALA A 117 21.19 -11.58 6.12
C ALA A 117 22.33 -10.70 5.57
N GLN A 118 22.16 -10.13 4.38
CA GLN A 118 23.16 -9.25 3.75
C GLN A 118 23.21 -7.89 4.46
N ALA A 119 22.05 -7.41 4.96
CA ALA A 119 21.96 -6.19 5.76
C ALA A 119 22.70 -6.29 7.11
N LYS A 120 23.05 -7.50 7.59
CA LYS A 120 23.84 -7.69 8.83
C LYS A 120 25.26 -7.14 8.73
N GLY A 121 25.78 -6.93 7.51
CA GLY A 121 27.06 -6.26 7.29
C GLY A 121 27.04 -4.76 7.62
N CYS A 122 25.86 -4.16 7.76
CA CYS A 122 25.72 -2.77 8.12
C CYS A 122 26.02 -2.55 9.60
N LYS A 123 26.99 -1.67 9.87
CA LYS A 123 27.41 -1.34 11.24
C LYS A 123 26.27 -0.62 11.96
N LYS A 124 25.80 -1.21 13.05
CA LYS A 124 24.76 -0.60 13.89
C LYS A 124 25.22 0.78 14.40
N PRO A 125 24.29 1.75 14.52
CA PRO A 125 24.58 3.00 15.21
C PRO A 125 25.05 2.69 16.63
N LYS A 126 26.01 3.49 17.12
CA LYS A 126 26.64 3.34 18.43
C LYS A 126 26.13 4.44 19.35
#